data_AF-A6VSV0-F1
#
_entry.id   AF-A6VSV0-F1
#
_cell.length_a   1.000
_cell.length_b   1.000
_cell.length_c   1.000
_cell.angle_alpha   90.00
_cell.angle_beta   90.00
_cell.angle_gamma   90.00
#
_symmetry.space_group_name_H-M   'P 1'
#
loop_
_entity.id
_entity.type
_entity.pdbx_description
1 polymer ?
#
loop_
_entity_poly.entity_id
_entity_poly.type
_entity_poly.pdbx_seq_one_letter_code
_entity_poly.pdbx_strand_id
1 'polypeptide(L)'
;MKIDQEYLLTLLSPLDDGDILTLSEYLSEVEKLGVVVCESNKRPTEMFDLHLDYIISKKLISNIEGKSDRKSLGFFPGLSGQLSIIGSVKIMKTEKEEIASNSTFNFNAPVTTQQAQFGNGNTQNVTINMQELVEKVAASNDQEAKGVLKKLLDNSTVSSVIGAGVSGLIGLL
;
A
#
# COMPACT_ATOMS: atom_id res chain seq x y z
N MET A 1 15.13 -26.11 -10.46
CA MET A 1 13.82 -25.55 -10.83
C MET A 1 13.82 -24.01 -10.65
N LYS A 2 12.93 -23.25 -11.28
CA LYS A 2 12.82 -21.77 -11.12
C LYS A 2 11.59 -21.42 -10.27
N ILE A 3 11.57 -20.21 -9.71
CA ILE A 3 10.38 -19.68 -9.00
C ILE A 3 9.28 -19.37 -10.02
N ASP A 4 8.12 -19.98 -9.82
CA ASP A 4 6.88 -19.80 -10.55
C ASP A 4 5.96 -18.83 -9.79
N GLN A 5 5.57 -17.74 -10.45
CA GLN A 5 4.76 -16.69 -9.81
C GLN A 5 3.31 -17.13 -9.59
N GLU A 6 2.72 -17.94 -10.47
CA GLU A 6 1.34 -18.41 -10.32
C GLU A 6 1.25 -19.41 -9.17
N TYR A 7 2.28 -20.25 -9.02
CA TYR A 7 2.37 -21.17 -7.89
C TYR A 7 2.57 -20.44 -6.56
N LEU A 8 3.37 -19.37 -6.52
CA LEU A 8 3.50 -18.53 -5.32
C LEU A 8 2.17 -17.90 -4.90
N LEU A 9 1.40 -17.38 -5.87
CA LEU A 9 0.09 -16.81 -5.59
C LEU A 9 -0.85 -17.87 -5.02
N THR A 10 -0.82 -19.08 -5.57
CA THR A 10 -1.59 -20.23 -5.06
C THR A 10 -1.20 -20.59 -3.62
N LEU A 11 0.09 -20.55 -3.29
CA LEU A 11 0.57 -20.82 -1.92
C LEU A 11 0.25 -19.71 -0.93
N LEU A 12 0.02 -18.47 -1.38
CA LEU A 12 -0.24 -17.34 -0.50
C LEU A 12 -1.73 -17.02 -0.36
N SER A 13 -2.56 -17.42 -1.33
CA SER A 13 -3.99 -17.05 -1.37
C SER A 13 -4.82 -17.50 -0.16
N PRO A 14 -4.54 -18.64 0.53
CA PRO A 14 -5.28 -18.97 1.75
C PRO A 14 -5.02 -18.03 2.92
N LEU A 15 -4.01 -17.15 2.80
CA LEU A 15 -3.63 -16.17 3.83
C LEU A 15 -3.86 -14.73 3.35
N ASP A 16 -4.58 -14.54 2.24
CA ASP A 16 -4.98 -13.20 1.78
C ASP A 16 -5.99 -12.56 2.75
N ASP A 17 -6.25 -11.27 2.56
CA ASP A 17 -7.20 -10.48 3.36
C ASP A 17 -6.95 -10.47 4.89
N GLY A 18 -5.71 -10.79 5.31
CA GLY A 18 -5.31 -10.77 6.71
C GLY A 18 -5.69 -12.04 7.48
N ASP A 19 -6.05 -13.12 6.78
CA ASP A 19 -6.42 -14.38 7.41
C ASP A 19 -5.26 -15.00 8.22
N ILE A 20 -5.62 -15.50 9.41
CA ILE A 20 -4.70 -16.18 10.32
C ILE A 20 -5.16 -17.63 10.45
N LEU A 21 -4.41 -18.54 9.83
CA LEU A 21 -4.72 -19.97 9.83
C LEU A 21 -3.73 -20.74 10.69
N THR A 22 -4.14 -21.86 11.26
CA THR A 22 -3.17 -22.86 11.73
C THR A 22 -2.45 -23.49 10.54
N LEU A 23 -1.23 -23.98 10.73
CA LEU A 23 -0.44 -24.63 9.68
C LEU A 23 -1.20 -25.81 9.05
N SER A 24 -1.95 -26.57 9.85
CA SER A 24 -2.79 -27.66 9.33
C SER A 24 -3.94 -27.16 8.45
N GLU A 25 -4.61 -26.07 8.81
CA GLU A 25 -5.67 -25.47 8.00
C GLU A 25 -5.10 -24.90 6.69
N TYR A 26 -4.00 -24.16 6.77
CA TYR A 26 -3.28 -23.64 5.62
C TYR A 26 -2.91 -24.74 4.62
N LEU A 27 -2.28 -25.83 5.10
CA LEU A 27 -1.89 -26.94 4.23
C LEU A 27 -3.12 -27.63 3.60
N SER A 28 -4.22 -27.73 4.32
CA SER A 28 -5.47 -28.27 3.77
C SER A 28 -6.04 -27.36 2.66
N GLU A 29 -5.99 -26.04 2.82
CA GLU A 29 -6.48 -25.11 1.80
C GLU A 29 -5.61 -25.13 0.53
N VAL A 30 -4.27 -25.14 0.65
CA VAL A 30 -3.41 -25.25 -0.54
C VAL A 30 -3.59 -26.58 -1.27
N GLU A 31 -3.81 -27.69 -0.55
CA GLU A 31 -4.09 -28.99 -1.18
C GLU A 31 -5.43 -28.98 -1.95
N LYS A 32 -6.45 -28.28 -1.45
CA LYS A 32 -7.72 -28.08 -2.19
C LYS A 32 -7.52 -27.29 -3.48
N LEU A 33 -6.52 -26.41 -3.53
CA LEU A 33 -6.13 -25.68 -4.74
C LEU A 33 -5.27 -26.53 -5.71
N GLY A 34 -5.07 -27.81 -5.42
CA GLY A 34 -4.33 -28.74 -6.27
C GLY A 34 -2.82 -28.76 -6.01
N VAL A 35 -2.34 -28.13 -4.94
CA VAL A 35 -0.94 -28.20 -4.53
C VAL A 35 -0.62 -29.57 -3.94
N VAL A 36 0.40 -30.23 -4.48
CA VAL A 36 0.92 -31.48 -3.91
C VAL A 36 2.06 -31.13 -2.95
N VAL A 37 1.74 -31.09 -1.65
CA VAL A 37 2.70 -30.74 -0.59
C VAL A 37 3.79 -31.82 -0.46
N CYS A 38 3.38 -33.08 -0.35
CA CYS A 38 4.29 -34.21 -0.16
C CYS A 38 4.08 -35.29 -1.23
N GLU A 39 5.17 -35.97 -1.60
CA GLU A 39 5.14 -37.23 -2.33
C GLU A 39 4.60 -38.37 -1.43
N SER A 40 4.35 -39.54 -2.04
CA SER A 40 3.88 -40.76 -1.36
C SER A 40 4.77 -41.21 -0.19
N ASN A 41 6.05 -40.82 -0.20
CA ASN A 41 7.05 -41.12 0.83
C ASN A 41 7.09 -40.10 1.99
N LYS A 42 6.16 -39.13 2.01
CA LYS A 42 6.08 -37.99 2.95
C LYS A 42 7.23 -36.98 2.86
N ARG A 43 7.99 -36.98 1.77
CA ARG A 43 8.93 -35.90 1.46
C ARG A 43 8.21 -34.76 0.77
N PRO A 44 8.57 -33.50 1.04
CA PRO A 44 7.99 -32.39 0.31
C PRO A 44 8.37 -32.49 -1.17
N THR A 45 7.45 -32.14 -2.07
CA THR A 45 7.76 -32.10 -3.50
C THR A 45 8.80 -30.99 -3.77
N GLU A 46 9.67 -31.13 -4.77
CA GLU A 46 10.66 -30.09 -5.11
C GLU A 46 9.96 -28.75 -5.40
N MET A 47 8.79 -28.79 -6.05
CA MET A 47 7.98 -27.61 -6.33
C MET A 47 7.52 -26.93 -5.04
N PHE A 48 6.91 -27.66 -4.11
CA PHE A 48 6.48 -27.09 -2.84
C PHE A 48 7.66 -26.56 -2.02
N ASP A 49 8.71 -27.36 -1.88
CA ASP A 49 9.84 -27.04 -1.01
C ASP A 49 10.61 -25.80 -1.47
N LEU A 50 10.88 -25.69 -2.78
CA LEU A 50 11.54 -24.52 -3.37
C LEU A 50 10.75 -23.22 -3.15
N HIS A 51 9.43 -23.29 -3.32
CA HIS A 51 8.58 -22.10 -3.21
C HIS A 51 8.32 -21.73 -1.76
N LEU A 52 8.21 -22.71 -0.87
CA LEU A 52 8.16 -22.48 0.58
C LEU A 52 9.44 -21.78 1.05
N ASP A 53 10.62 -22.24 0.62
CA ASP A 53 11.88 -21.57 0.95
C ASP A 53 11.95 -20.15 0.40
N TYR A 54 11.42 -19.91 -0.80
CA TYR A 54 11.30 -18.56 -1.33
C TYR A 54 10.42 -17.68 -0.44
N ILE A 55 9.21 -18.14 -0.10
CA ILE A 55 8.24 -17.46 0.76
C ILE A 55 8.88 -17.11 2.11
N ILE A 56 9.58 -18.06 2.73
CA ILE A 56 10.30 -17.92 4.00
C ILE A 56 11.44 -16.91 3.87
N SER A 57 12.29 -17.04 2.84
CA SER A 57 13.45 -16.17 2.62
C SER A 57 13.05 -14.71 2.38
N LYS A 58 11.88 -14.50 1.75
CA LYS A 58 11.28 -13.19 1.49
C LYS A 58 10.38 -12.70 2.61
N LYS A 59 10.24 -13.47 3.70
CA LYS A 59 9.40 -13.18 4.86
C LYS A 59 7.94 -12.89 4.49
N LEU A 60 7.42 -13.55 3.46
CA LEU A 60 6.05 -13.30 2.96
C LEU A 60 4.97 -13.88 3.87
N ILE A 61 5.35 -14.81 4.75
CA ILE A 61 4.52 -15.32 5.83
C ILE A 61 5.29 -15.24 7.14
N SER A 62 4.56 -15.13 8.25
CA SER A 62 5.11 -15.19 9.60
C SER A 62 4.14 -15.90 10.53
N ASN A 63 4.65 -16.36 11.68
CA ASN A 63 3.78 -16.74 12.79
C ASN A 63 3.28 -15.50 13.54
N ILE A 64 2.42 -15.69 14.55
CA ILE A 64 1.89 -14.59 15.37
C ILE A 64 2.96 -13.80 16.15
N GLU A 65 4.19 -14.32 16.26
CA GLU A 65 5.33 -13.65 16.88
C GLU A 65 6.19 -12.89 15.86
N GLY A 66 5.78 -12.85 14.58
CA GLY A 66 6.52 -12.21 13.49
C GLY A 66 7.75 -12.99 12.99
N LYS A 67 7.88 -14.27 13.33
CA LYS A 67 9.00 -15.13 12.88
C LYS A 67 8.64 -15.86 11.59
N SER A 68 9.58 -15.91 10.64
CA SER A 68 9.36 -16.48 9.29
C SER A 68 10.26 -17.67 8.96
N ASP A 69 10.99 -18.25 9.90
CA ASP A 69 11.81 -19.44 9.63
C ASP A 69 10.98 -20.75 9.69
N ARG A 70 11.46 -21.81 9.00
CA ARG A 70 10.76 -23.10 8.90
C ARG A 70 10.29 -23.61 10.27
N LYS A 71 11.18 -23.60 11.26
CA LYS A 71 10.91 -24.16 12.59
C LYS A 71 9.83 -23.36 13.31
N SER A 72 9.93 -22.03 13.29
CA SER A 72 8.95 -21.14 13.93
C SER A 72 7.58 -21.16 13.25
N LEU A 73 7.54 -21.48 11.95
CA LEU A 73 6.31 -21.68 11.18
C LEU A 73 5.71 -23.08 11.36
N GLY A 74 6.39 -23.98 12.06
CA GLY A 74 5.91 -25.33 12.34
C GLY A 74 6.39 -26.39 11.35
N PHE A 75 7.30 -26.10 10.42
CA PHE A 75 7.91 -27.06 9.52
C PHE A 75 9.22 -27.62 10.09
N PHE A 76 9.31 -28.94 10.20
CA PHE A 76 10.48 -29.63 10.75
C PHE A 76 11.00 -30.69 9.78
N PRO A 77 12.33 -30.83 9.66
CA PRO A 77 12.90 -31.98 8.98
C PRO A 77 12.60 -33.24 9.81
N GLY A 78 11.88 -34.17 9.21
CA GLY A 78 11.69 -35.52 9.69
C GLY A 78 12.89 -36.42 9.38
N LEU A 79 12.79 -37.68 9.80
CA LEU A 79 13.81 -38.69 9.51
C LEU A 79 13.96 -38.87 8.00
N SER A 80 15.20 -38.94 7.52
CA SER A 80 15.51 -39.21 6.11
C SER A 80 14.86 -38.24 5.11
N GLY A 81 14.66 -36.97 5.49
CA GLY A 81 14.15 -35.90 4.62
C GLY A 81 12.63 -35.82 4.49
N GLN A 82 11.88 -36.56 5.32
CA GLN A 82 10.42 -36.38 5.41
C GLN A 82 10.05 -35.02 5.98
N LEU A 83 8.85 -34.53 5.69
CA LEU A 83 8.31 -33.33 6.32
C LEU A 83 7.51 -33.70 7.57
N SER A 84 7.92 -33.15 8.72
CA SER A 84 7.14 -33.18 9.96
C SER A 84 6.56 -31.79 10.21
N ILE A 85 5.33 -31.72 10.72
CA ILE A 85 4.66 -30.43 10.98
C ILE A 85 4.14 -30.33 12.42
N ILE A 86 4.17 -29.11 12.98
CA ILE A 86 3.38 -28.73 14.16
C ILE A 86 2.15 -27.98 13.67
N GLY A 87 1.07 -28.74 13.44
CA GLY A 87 -0.15 -28.24 12.81
C GLY A 87 -0.81 -27.06 13.51
N SER A 88 -0.66 -26.92 14.83
CA SER A 88 -1.31 -25.88 15.64
C SER A 88 -0.64 -24.50 15.56
N VAL A 89 0.53 -24.38 14.91
CA VAL A 89 1.19 -23.08 14.74
C VAL A 89 0.33 -22.18 13.87
N LYS A 90 -0.03 -21.01 14.35
CA LYS A 90 -0.75 -20.00 13.56
C LYS A 90 0.21 -19.22 12.68
N ILE A 91 -0.12 -19.12 11.41
CA ILE A 91 0.62 -18.38 10.39
C ILE A 91 -0.30 -17.38 9.70
N MET A 92 0.30 -16.32 9.19
CA MET A 92 -0.37 -15.24 8.48
C MET A 92 0.52 -14.74 7.37
N LYS A 93 -0.08 -14.13 6.34
CA LYS A 93 0.67 -13.36 5.36
C LYS A 93 1.28 -12.16 6.06
N THR A 94 2.57 -11.96 5.86
CA THR A 94 3.21 -10.73 6.31
C THR A 94 2.79 -9.65 5.34
N GLU A 95 2.09 -8.63 5.81
CA GLU A 95 2.03 -7.37 5.11
C GLU A 95 3.47 -6.91 4.95
N LYS A 96 4.04 -7.06 3.75
CA LYS A 96 5.21 -6.28 3.41
C LYS A 96 4.74 -4.83 3.57
N GLU A 97 5.27 -4.14 4.57
CA GLU A 97 5.83 -2.83 4.25
C GLU A 97 6.64 -3.08 2.99
N GLU A 98 6.14 -2.60 1.85
CA GLU A 98 6.89 -2.66 0.60
C GLU A 98 8.30 -2.22 0.97
N ILE A 99 9.27 -3.15 0.84
CA ILE A 99 10.67 -2.76 0.84
C ILE A 99 10.70 -1.70 -0.23
N ALA A 100 10.82 -0.43 0.17
CA ALA A 100 10.74 0.70 -0.71
C ALA A 100 11.66 0.39 -1.88
N SER A 101 11.07 0.01 -3.02
CA SER A 101 11.81 0.00 -4.26
C SER A 101 12.20 1.45 -4.43
N ASN A 102 13.47 1.77 -4.24
CA ASN A 102 14.00 3.10 -4.50
C ASN A 102 13.84 3.36 -6.00
N SER A 103 12.64 3.78 -6.40
CA SER A 103 12.33 4.25 -7.73
C SER A 103 12.99 5.62 -7.86
N THR A 104 14.17 5.65 -8.48
CA THR A 104 14.84 6.91 -8.77
C THR A 104 14.15 7.58 -9.95
N PHE A 105 13.43 8.67 -9.67
CA PHE A 105 12.86 9.54 -10.71
C PHE A 105 13.86 10.66 -11.01
N ASN A 106 14.39 10.70 -12.23
CA ASN A 106 15.30 11.74 -12.69
C ASN A 106 14.50 12.88 -13.33
N PHE A 107 14.62 14.10 -12.78
CA PHE A 107 14.04 15.30 -13.35
C PHE A 107 15.11 16.06 -14.15
N ASN A 108 14.84 16.37 -15.42
CA ASN A 108 15.78 17.09 -16.27
C ASN A 108 15.68 18.64 -16.12
N ALA A 109 15.12 19.10 -15.00
CA ALA A 109 14.91 20.50 -14.67
C ALA A 109 14.90 20.69 -13.14
N PRO A 110 15.19 21.91 -12.62
CA PRO A 110 15.10 22.20 -11.20
C PRO A 110 13.68 21.93 -10.67
N VAL A 111 13.56 21.02 -9.71
CA VAL A 111 12.32 20.89 -8.93
C VAL A 111 12.27 22.07 -7.98
N THR A 112 11.43 23.06 -8.29
CA THR A 112 11.24 24.22 -7.42
C THR A 112 10.44 23.79 -6.20
N THR A 113 11.01 24.01 -5.01
CA THR A 113 10.57 23.46 -3.73
C THR A 113 9.22 23.98 -3.22
N GLN A 114 8.54 24.86 -3.97
CA GLN A 114 7.33 25.53 -3.51
C GLN A 114 6.06 24.68 -3.65
N GLN A 115 6.03 23.67 -4.53
CA GLN A 115 4.81 22.87 -4.78
C GLN A 115 5.02 21.38 -5.07
N ALA A 116 6.25 20.88 -5.00
CA ALA A 116 6.51 19.47 -5.32
C ALA A 116 6.01 18.54 -4.21
N GLN A 117 5.14 17.59 -4.55
CA GLN A 117 4.66 16.53 -3.67
C GLN A 117 4.82 15.18 -4.39
N PHE A 118 5.38 14.19 -3.70
CA PHE A 118 5.68 12.87 -4.27
C PHE A 118 5.16 11.77 -3.35
N GLY A 119 4.62 10.69 -3.90
CA GLY A 119 4.02 9.58 -3.14
C GLY A 119 2.49 9.66 -3.00
N ASN A 120 1.92 8.77 -2.19
CA ASN A 120 0.47 8.67 -1.94
C ASN A 120 0.08 9.38 -0.63
N GLY A 121 -1.15 9.91 -0.54
CA GLY A 121 -1.64 10.61 0.66
C GLY A 121 -1.09 12.03 0.84
N ASN A 122 -0.55 12.63 -0.22
CA ASN A 122 -0.06 14.01 -0.18
C ASN A 122 -1.22 15.00 0.05
N THR A 123 -1.02 15.89 1.01
CA THR A 123 -1.93 17.01 1.27
C THR A 123 -1.17 18.31 1.09
N GLN A 124 -1.60 19.17 0.17
CA GLN A 124 -1.02 20.51 0.00
C GLN A 124 -1.89 21.55 0.70
N ASN A 125 -1.37 22.11 1.78
CA ASN A 125 -2.01 23.23 2.45
C ASN A 125 -1.37 24.53 1.92
N VAL A 126 -2.11 25.26 1.09
CA VAL A 126 -1.72 26.59 0.65
C VAL A 126 -2.51 27.61 1.45
N THR A 127 -1.81 28.49 2.17
CA THR A 127 -2.44 29.65 2.80
C THR A 127 -2.36 30.82 1.83
N ILE A 128 -3.51 31.31 1.40
CA ILE A 128 -3.61 32.45 0.47
C ILE A 128 -4.31 33.59 1.19
N ASN A 129 -3.78 34.80 1.02
CA ASN A 129 -4.47 36.00 1.47
C ASN A 129 -5.62 36.32 0.49
N MET A 130 -6.83 36.51 1.01
CA MET A 130 -8.00 36.85 0.20
C MET A 130 -7.79 38.12 -0.64
N GLN A 131 -7.10 39.12 -0.10
CA GLN A 131 -6.75 40.34 -0.85
C GLN A 131 -5.83 40.03 -2.03
N GLU A 132 -4.78 39.22 -1.81
CA GLU A 132 -3.84 38.84 -2.87
C GLU A 132 -4.55 38.08 -3.99
N LEU A 133 -5.46 37.16 -3.65
CA LEU A 133 -6.27 36.44 -4.64
C LEU A 133 -7.10 37.41 -5.51
N VAL A 134 -7.77 38.36 -4.87
CA VAL A 134 -8.59 39.37 -5.56
C VAL A 134 -7.73 40.26 -6.47
N GLU A 135 -6.59 40.75 -5.99
CA GLU A 135 -5.67 41.57 -6.79
C GLU A 135 -5.14 40.82 -8.02
N LYS A 136 -4.78 39.54 -7.87
CA LYS A 136 -4.31 38.71 -8.99
C LYS A 136 -5.41 38.45 -10.02
N VAL A 137 -6.65 38.21 -9.58
CA VAL A 137 -7.80 38.02 -10.49
C VAL A 137 -8.16 39.35 -11.17
N ALA A 138 -8.16 40.46 -10.44
CA ALA A 138 -8.40 41.80 -10.98
C ALA A 138 -7.40 42.17 -12.08
N ALA A 139 -6.11 41.85 -11.87
CA ALA A 139 -5.03 42.08 -12.82
C ALA A 139 -5.07 41.15 -14.05
N SER A 140 -5.87 40.07 -14.02
CA SER A 140 -6.04 39.17 -15.16
C SER A 140 -6.95 39.79 -16.24
N ASN A 141 -6.83 39.30 -17.47
CA ASN A 141 -7.73 39.67 -18.57
C ASN A 141 -9.01 38.80 -18.63
N ASP A 142 -9.24 37.95 -17.63
CA ASP A 142 -10.36 37.02 -17.60
C ASP A 142 -11.58 37.66 -16.92
N GLN A 143 -12.59 38.01 -17.71
CA GLN A 143 -13.83 38.64 -17.22
C GLN A 143 -14.73 37.65 -16.49
N GLU A 144 -14.68 36.36 -16.85
CA GLU A 144 -15.47 35.34 -16.19
C GLU A 144 -14.97 35.13 -14.76
N ALA A 145 -13.64 35.02 -14.60
CA ALA A 145 -13.02 34.88 -13.29
C ALA A 145 -13.37 36.04 -12.34
N LYS A 146 -13.35 37.28 -12.85
CA LYS A 146 -13.77 38.48 -12.08
C LYS A 146 -15.23 38.39 -11.66
N GLY A 147 -16.12 38.00 -12.59
CA GLY A 147 -17.54 37.85 -12.32
C GLY A 147 -17.85 36.76 -11.29
N VAL A 148 -17.17 35.61 -11.38
CA VAL A 148 -17.32 34.50 -10.42
C VAL A 148 -16.83 34.91 -9.04
N LEU A 149 -15.65 35.53 -8.95
CA LEU A 149 -15.10 35.97 -7.67
C LEU A 149 -15.96 37.06 -7.03
N LYS A 150 -16.49 37.99 -7.82
CA LYS A 150 -17.44 39.00 -7.36
C LYS A 150 -18.71 38.37 -6.78
N LYS A 151 -19.30 37.38 -7.46
CA LYS A 151 -20.46 36.63 -6.95
C LYS A 151 -20.15 35.89 -5.65
N LEU A 152 -18.95 35.33 -5.53
CA LEU A 152 -18.51 34.65 -4.31
C LEU A 152 -18.39 35.64 -3.13
N LEU A 153 -17.78 36.81 -3.37
CA LEU A 153 -17.64 37.85 -2.35
C LEU A 153 -18.99 38.45 -1.93
N ASP A 154 -19.95 38.53 -2.85
CA ASP A 154 -21.32 39.03 -2.60
C ASP A 154 -22.23 37.98 -1.92
N ASN A 155 -21.76 36.73 -1.77
CA ASN A 155 -22.49 35.71 -1.01
C ASN A 155 -22.50 36.07 0.48
N SER A 156 -23.68 36.20 1.07
CA SER A 156 -23.85 36.63 2.47
C SER A 156 -23.05 35.83 3.51
N THR A 157 -22.86 34.53 3.29
CA THR A 157 -22.05 33.69 4.19
C THR A 157 -20.57 34.07 4.09
N VAL A 158 -20.05 34.18 2.86
CA VAL A 158 -18.66 34.60 2.61
C VAL A 158 -18.43 36.04 3.08
N SER A 159 -19.34 36.96 2.77
CA SER A 159 -19.27 38.35 3.23
C SER A 159 -19.26 38.43 4.76
N SER A 160 -19.98 37.55 5.47
CA SER A 160 -19.99 37.54 6.94
C SER A 160 -18.65 37.10 7.55
N VAL A 161 -17.91 36.22 6.86
CA VAL A 161 -16.57 35.76 7.27
C VAL A 161 -15.52 36.84 7.01
N ILE A 162 -15.59 37.50 5.85
CA ILE A 162 -14.63 38.57 5.45
C ILE A 162 -14.93 39.88 6.19
N GLY A 163 -16.20 40.15 6.50
CA GLY A 163 -16.66 41.34 7.19
C GLY A 163 -16.67 42.60 6.30
N ALA A 164 -16.50 43.76 6.93
CA ALA A 164 -16.66 45.08 6.30
C ALA A 164 -15.69 45.36 5.13
N GLY A 165 -14.60 44.60 5.00
CA GLY A 165 -13.64 44.73 3.91
C GLY A 165 -14.12 44.21 2.55
N VAL A 166 -15.22 43.47 2.51
CA VAL A 166 -15.72 42.82 1.29
C VAL A 166 -16.07 43.83 0.18
N SER A 167 -16.59 45.01 0.54
CA SER A 167 -16.92 46.07 -0.42
C SER A 167 -15.68 46.64 -1.11
N GLY A 168 -14.56 46.76 -0.37
CA GLY A 168 -13.28 47.17 -0.91
C GLY A 168 -12.73 46.15 -1.92
N LEU A 169 -12.83 44.85 -1.59
CA LEU A 169 -12.42 43.78 -2.49
C LEU A 169 -13.27 43.72 -3.76
N ILE A 170 -14.59 43.86 -3.63
CA ILE A 170 -15.50 43.90 -4.79
C ILE A 170 -15.20 45.12 -5.68
N GLY A 171 -14.77 46.24 -5.11
CA GLY A 171 -14.38 47.43 -5.86
C GLY A 171 -13.15 47.25 -6.75
N LEU A 172 -12.31 46.23 -6.48
CA LEU A 172 -11.15 45.89 -7.30
C LEU A 172 -11.52 45.01 -8.52
N LEU A 173 -12.71 44.40 -8.54
CA LEU A 173 -13.19 43.43 -9.56
C LEU A 173 -14.25 44.01 -10.49
#